data_AF-A0A176JBG7-F1
#
_entry.id   AF-A0A176JBG7-F1
#
_cell.length_a   1.000
_cell.length_b   1.000
_cell.length_c   1.000
_cell.angle_alpha   90.00
_cell.angle_beta   90.00
_cell.angle_gamma   90.00
#
_symmetry.space_group_name_H-M   'P 1'
#
loop_
_entity.id
_entity.type
_entity.pdbx_description
1 polymer ?
#
loop_
_entity_poly.entity_id
_entity_poly.type
_entity_poly.pdbx_seq_one_letter_code
_entity_poly.pdbx_strand_id
1 'polypeptide(L)'
;MGVDYSKIMKRESDKYEWQVKFYEECRKDLERKEQDGRDAAAKIREDEKLRTEEFITPFLKHPLTQEMIEQLKSILPRNRKKADPVYILDLQGRIIALVTSKNALEYWVRENGYSKKKLGRTTVFEYIRNRSVYKNLYFVPAKEYENFIEEFVL
;
A
#
# COMPACT_ATOMS: atom_id res chain seq x y z
N MET A 1 -37.46 -70.26 -15.23
CA MET A 1 -37.17 -69.16 -14.29
C MET A 1 -36.87 -67.91 -15.12
N GLY A 2 -37.76 -66.93 -15.15
CA GLY A 2 -37.55 -65.69 -15.91
C GLY A 2 -36.73 -64.70 -15.08
N VAL A 3 -35.63 -64.19 -15.64
CA VAL A 3 -34.84 -63.13 -15.01
C VAL A 3 -35.64 -61.83 -15.10
N ASP A 4 -35.93 -61.21 -13.97
CA ASP A 4 -36.62 -59.92 -13.91
C ASP A 4 -35.62 -58.79 -14.21
N TYR A 5 -35.49 -58.49 -15.51
CA TYR A 5 -34.61 -57.44 -16.02
C TYR A 5 -34.95 -56.04 -15.48
N SER A 6 -36.15 -55.82 -14.95
CA SER A 6 -36.55 -54.53 -14.37
C SER A 6 -35.77 -54.21 -13.07
N LYS A 7 -35.45 -55.23 -12.27
CA LYS A 7 -34.62 -55.08 -11.05
C LYS A 7 -33.15 -54.86 -11.36
N ILE A 8 -32.66 -55.45 -12.46
CA ILE A 8 -31.27 -55.30 -12.92
C ILE A 8 -31.05 -53.88 -13.46
N MET A 9 -31.96 -53.40 -14.32
CA MET A 9 -31.91 -52.04 -14.89
C MET A 9 -32.05 -50.95 -13.82
N LYS A 10 -32.91 -51.14 -12.79
CA LYS A 10 -32.99 -50.21 -11.64
C LYS A 10 -31.69 -50.13 -10.85
N ARG A 11 -31.06 -51.27 -10.56
CA ARG A 11 -29.77 -51.32 -9.83
C ARG A 11 -28.63 -50.65 -10.60
N GLU A 12 -28.61 -50.77 -11.93
CA GLU A 12 -27.62 -50.07 -12.75
C GLU A 12 -27.91 -48.57 -12.81
N SER A 13 -29.16 -48.14 -12.95
CA SER A 13 -29.56 -46.73 -12.89
C SER A 13 -29.18 -46.07 -11.56
N ASP A 14 -29.51 -46.70 -10.44
CA ASP A 14 -29.20 -46.20 -9.08
C ASP A 14 -27.67 -46.10 -8.84
N LYS A 15 -26.87 -46.97 -9.49
CA LYS A 15 -25.41 -46.98 -9.40
C LYS A 15 -24.78 -45.74 -10.05
N TYR A 16 -25.40 -45.19 -11.09
CA TYR A 16 -24.93 -43.97 -11.76
C TYR A 16 -25.51 -42.70 -11.14
N GLU A 17 -26.71 -42.74 -10.53
CA GLU A 17 -27.31 -41.59 -9.86
C GLU A 17 -26.44 -41.04 -8.71
N TRP A 18 -25.84 -41.92 -7.91
CA TRP A 18 -24.94 -41.48 -6.84
C TRP A 18 -23.69 -40.79 -7.38
N GLN A 19 -23.13 -41.28 -8.50
CA GLN A 19 -21.96 -40.65 -9.13
C GLN A 19 -22.31 -39.27 -9.68
N VAL A 20 -23.46 -39.12 -10.34
CA VAL A 20 -23.93 -37.83 -10.85
C VAL A 20 -24.12 -36.83 -9.70
N LYS A 21 -24.80 -37.24 -8.62
CA LYS A 21 -24.98 -36.40 -7.42
C LYS A 21 -23.66 -36.02 -6.78
N PHE A 22 -22.73 -36.96 -6.66
CA PHE A 22 -21.40 -36.72 -6.10
C PHE A 22 -20.59 -35.70 -6.93
N TYR A 23 -20.59 -35.82 -8.26
CA TYR A 23 -19.93 -34.84 -9.13
C TYR A 23 -20.60 -33.47 -9.10
N GLU A 24 -21.93 -33.41 -9.03
CA GLU A 24 -22.65 -32.14 -8.87
C GLU A 24 -22.34 -31.46 -7.54
N GLU A 25 -22.27 -32.22 -6.43
CA GLU A 25 -21.87 -31.72 -5.12
C GLU A 25 -20.42 -31.22 -5.13
N CYS A 26 -19.51 -31.99 -5.70
CA CYS A 26 -18.11 -31.59 -5.85
C CYS A 26 -17.96 -30.30 -6.67
N ARG A 27 -18.74 -30.14 -7.75
CA ARG A 27 -18.75 -28.90 -8.56
C ARG A 27 -19.29 -27.72 -7.76
N LYS A 28 -20.41 -27.89 -7.05
CA LYS A 28 -20.98 -26.85 -6.18
C LYS A 28 -20.01 -26.44 -5.07
N ASP A 29 -19.31 -27.39 -4.45
CA ASP A 29 -18.30 -27.11 -3.44
C ASP A 29 -17.08 -26.37 -4.00
N LEU A 30 -16.67 -26.67 -5.23
CA LEU A 30 -15.60 -25.95 -5.90
C LEU A 30 -16.02 -24.51 -6.25
N GLU A 31 -17.23 -24.34 -6.82
CA GLU A 31 -17.82 -23.02 -7.09
C GLU A 31 -17.95 -22.19 -5.80
N ARG A 32 -18.38 -22.79 -4.69
CA ARG A 32 -18.46 -22.11 -3.38
C ARG A 32 -17.07 -21.68 -2.90
N LYS A 33 -16.06 -22.55 -2.97
CA LYS A 33 -14.68 -22.21 -2.59
C LYS A 33 -14.09 -21.10 -3.45
N GLU A 34 -14.36 -21.11 -4.75
CA GLU A 34 -13.94 -20.03 -5.65
C GLU A 34 -14.63 -18.71 -5.29
N GLN A 35 -15.94 -18.75 -5.03
CA GLN A 35 -16.70 -17.59 -4.62
C GLN A 35 -16.22 -17.04 -3.27
N ASP A 36 -16.04 -17.90 -2.26
CA ASP A 36 -15.48 -17.55 -0.96
C ASP A 36 -14.09 -16.93 -1.10
N GLY A 37 -13.26 -17.47 -2.01
CA GLY A 37 -11.93 -16.94 -2.33
C GLY A 37 -11.99 -15.56 -2.99
N ARG A 38 -12.94 -15.33 -3.90
CA ARG A 38 -13.19 -14.02 -4.52
C ARG A 38 -13.69 -13.00 -3.51
N ASP A 39 -14.62 -13.38 -2.64
CA ASP A 39 -15.20 -12.51 -1.62
C ASP A 39 -14.15 -12.14 -0.56
N ALA A 40 -13.32 -13.11 -0.14
CA ALA A 40 -12.19 -12.84 0.75
C ALA A 40 -11.17 -11.90 0.10
N ALA A 41 -10.84 -12.09 -1.17
CA ALA A 41 -9.94 -11.20 -1.90
C ALA A 41 -10.51 -9.78 -2.08
N ALA A 42 -11.82 -9.67 -2.34
CA ALA A 42 -12.51 -8.39 -2.43
C ALA A 42 -12.47 -7.64 -1.09
N LYS A 43 -12.76 -8.33 0.02
CA LYS A 43 -12.69 -7.77 1.37
C LYS A 43 -11.28 -7.29 1.72
N ILE A 44 -10.24 -8.08 1.41
CA ILE A 44 -8.85 -7.66 1.62
C ILE A 44 -8.52 -6.39 0.82
N ARG A 45 -8.95 -6.30 -0.44
CA ARG A 45 -8.72 -5.11 -1.28
C ARG A 45 -9.43 -3.87 -0.72
N GLU A 46 -10.65 -4.02 -0.22
CA GLU A 46 -11.40 -2.93 0.39
C GLU A 46 -10.73 -2.45 1.68
N ASP A 47 -10.33 -3.37 2.56
CA ASP A 47 -9.57 -3.05 3.78
C ASP A 47 -8.24 -2.33 3.46
N GLU A 48 -7.54 -2.74 2.39
CA GLU A 48 -6.30 -2.08 1.97
C GLU A 48 -6.55 -0.67 1.42
N LYS A 49 -7.66 -0.44 0.70
CA LYS A 49 -8.05 0.90 0.23
C LYS A 49 -8.37 1.82 1.41
N LEU A 50 -9.19 1.38 2.36
CA LEU A 50 -9.53 2.14 3.56
C LEU A 50 -8.26 2.54 4.33
N ARG A 51 -7.35 1.60 4.57
CA ARG A 51 -6.04 1.89 5.20
C ARG A 51 -5.17 2.86 4.40
N THR A 52 -5.39 2.97 3.09
CA THR A 52 -4.65 3.90 2.22
C THR A 52 -5.18 5.30 2.38
N GLU A 53 -6.49 5.44 2.37
CA GLU A 53 -7.17 6.71 2.59
C GLU A 53 -6.85 7.25 3.99
N GLU A 54 -6.95 6.42 5.04
CA GLU A 54 -6.59 6.80 6.41
C GLU A 54 -5.14 7.30 6.52
N PHE A 55 -4.20 6.62 5.87
CA PHE A 55 -2.79 7.01 5.89
C PHE A 55 -2.53 8.33 5.16
N ILE A 56 -3.23 8.58 4.05
CA ILE A 56 -2.98 9.72 3.17
C ILE A 56 -3.70 10.98 3.63
N THR A 57 -4.89 10.83 4.22
CA THR A 57 -5.74 11.92 4.73
C THR A 57 -4.98 13.03 5.46
N PRO A 58 -4.07 12.75 6.43
CA PRO A 58 -3.34 13.83 7.11
C PRO A 58 -2.45 14.64 6.18
N PHE A 59 -1.88 14.03 5.14
CA PHE A 59 -0.97 14.69 4.20
C PHE A 59 -1.70 15.50 3.12
N LEU A 60 -2.96 15.20 2.82
CA LEU A 60 -3.75 15.93 1.81
C LEU A 60 -4.06 17.38 2.19
N LYS A 61 -3.90 17.73 3.47
CA LYS A 61 -4.03 19.11 3.95
C LYS A 61 -2.86 20.00 3.50
N HIS A 62 -1.73 19.39 3.12
CA HIS A 62 -0.52 20.10 2.71
C HIS A 62 -0.52 20.37 1.20
N PRO A 63 0.22 21.39 0.72
CA PRO A 63 0.27 21.74 -0.70
C PRO A 63 1.13 20.75 -1.50
N LEU A 64 0.63 19.51 -1.66
CA LEU A 64 1.30 18.43 -2.37
C LEU A 64 0.89 18.38 -3.84
N THR A 65 1.83 18.01 -4.70
CA THR A 65 1.52 17.71 -6.11
C THR A 65 0.91 16.32 -6.24
N GLN A 66 0.22 16.06 -7.36
CA GLN A 66 -0.37 14.75 -7.63
C GLN A 66 0.69 13.62 -7.61
N GLU A 67 1.89 13.90 -8.11
CA GLU A 67 3.01 12.94 -8.11
C GLU A 67 3.42 12.53 -6.68
N MET A 68 3.48 13.49 -5.74
CA MET A 68 3.78 13.20 -4.34
C MET A 68 2.70 12.36 -3.68
N ILE A 69 1.43 12.61 -4.01
CA ILE A 69 0.30 11.83 -3.51
C ILE A 69 0.39 10.38 -4.00
N GLU A 70 0.71 10.17 -5.29
CA GLU A 70 0.91 8.83 -5.83
C GLU A 70 2.12 8.11 -5.20
N GLN A 71 3.20 8.84 -4.89
CA GLN A 71 4.31 8.27 -4.12
C GLN A 71 3.86 7.77 -2.74
N LEU A 72 2.99 8.51 -2.02
CA LEU A 72 2.43 8.05 -0.75
C LEU A 72 1.53 6.83 -0.91
N LYS A 73 0.68 6.80 -1.95
CA LYS A 73 -0.19 5.65 -2.27
C LYS A 73 0.61 4.39 -2.56
N SER A 74 1.76 4.52 -3.22
CA SER A 74 2.63 3.40 -3.55
C SER A 74 3.22 2.68 -2.32
N ILE A 75 3.19 3.31 -1.14
CA ILE A 75 3.67 2.70 0.10
C ILE A 75 2.71 1.58 0.51
N LEU A 76 3.22 0.35 0.48
CA LEU A 76 2.47 -0.85 0.87
C LEU A 76 1.90 -0.71 2.29
N PRO A 77 0.65 -1.13 2.55
CA PRO A 77 -0.01 -1.01 3.85
C PRO A 77 0.84 -1.50 5.04
N ARG A 78 1.52 -2.64 4.87
CA ARG A 78 2.42 -3.23 5.87
C ARG A 78 3.59 -2.33 6.29
N ASN A 79 4.03 -1.42 5.41
CA ASN A 79 5.18 -0.56 5.62
C ASN A 79 4.79 0.84 6.13
N ARG A 80 3.51 1.21 6.09
CA ARG A 80 3.04 2.57 6.44
C ARG A 80 3.33 2.98 7.87
N LYS A 81 3.31 2.05 8.82
CA LYS A 81 3.68 2.32 10.23
C LYS A 81 5.14 2.74 10.39
N LYS A 82 6.02 2.32 9.47
CA LYS A 82 7.45 2.66 9.44
C LYS A 82 7.77 3.73 8.39
N ALA A 83 6.77 4.18 7.65
CA ALA A 83 6.94 5.27 6.71
C ALA A 83 7.06 6.56 7.52
N ASP A 84 8.19 7.23 7.36
CA ASP A 84 8.41 8.58 7.86
C ASP A 84 8.73 9.47 6.67
N PRO A 85 7.69 9.92 5.93
CA PRO A 85 7.88 10.78 4.78
C PRO A 85 8.53 12.09 5.20
N VAL A 86 9.40 12.61 4.35
CA VAL A 86 10.14 13.86 4.56
C VAL A 86 9.85 14.76 3.38
N TYR A 87 9.33 15.95 3.66
CA TYR A 87 9.23 17.03 2.69
C TYR A 87 10.59 17.70 2.51
N ILE A 88 10.86 18.05 1.26
CA ILE A 88 11.99 18.88 0.89
C ILE A 88 11.41 20.22 0.48
N LEU A 89 11.82 21.27 1.17
CA LEU A 89 11.31 22.62 0.97
C LEU A 89 12.40 23.51 0.40
N ASP A 90 12.01 24.50 -0.39
CA ASP A 90 12.89 25.60 -0.78
C ASP A 90 13.06 26.62 0.38
N LEU A 91 13.85 27.67 0.13
CA LEU A 91 14.06 28.77 1.08
C LEU A 91 12.81 29.64 1.32
N GLN A 92 11.73 29.39 0.60
CA GLN A 92 10.46 30.08 0.72
C GLN A 92 9.42 29.20 1.45
N GLY A 93 9.83 28.02 1.94
CA GLY A 93 8.96 27.09 2.64
C GLY A 93 8.02 26.31 1.71
N ARG A 94 8.21 26.35 0.39
CA ARG A 94 7.38 25.59 -0.56
C ARG A 94 7.91 24.17 -0.68
N ILE A 95 7.01 23.19 -0.63
CA ILE A 95 7.35 21.78 -0.84
C ILE A 95 7.72 21.57 -2.32
N ILE A 96 9.00 21.24 -2.56
CA ILE A 96 9.51 20.95 -3.91
C ILE A 96 9.58 19.45 -4.21
N ALA A 97 9.75 18.62 -3.17
CA ALA A 97 9.83 17.18 -3.30
C ALA A 97 9.34 16.48 -2.03
N LEU A 98 8.93 15.22 -2.21
CA LEU A 98 8.61 14.30 -1.14
C LEU A 98 9.54 13.09 -1.24
N VAL A 99 10.02 12.65 -0.09
CA VAL A 99 10.74 11.38 0.04
C VAL A 99 10.01 10.49 1.03
N THR A 100 9.76 9.24 0.67
CA THR A 100 8.94 8.31 1.47
C THR A 100 9.58 7.88 2.79
N SER A 101 10.90 8.07 2.95
CA SER A 101 11.62 7.78 4.19
C SER A 101 12.88 8.66 4.35
N LYS A 102 13.25 8.92 5.61
CA LYS A 102 14.53 9.60 5.95
C LYS A 102 15.76 8.95 5.31
N ASN A 103 15.76 7.63 5.19
CA ASN A 103 16.85 6.87 4.59
C ASN A 103 16.96 7.06 3.07
N ALA A 104 15.87 7.41 2.40
CA ALA A 104 15.87 7.66 0.95
C ALA A 104 16.33 9.10 0.62
N LEU A 105 16.43 9.99 1.61
CA LEU A 105 16.87 11.37 1.41
C LEU A 105 18.30 11.45 0.86
N GLU A 106 19.19 10.55 1.32
CA GLU A 106 20.58 10.47 0.84
C GLU A 106 20.65 10.20 -0.67
N TYR A 107 19.73 9.38 -1.19
CA TYR A 107 19.64 9.04 -2.60
C TYR A 107 19.08 10.22 -3.39
N TRP A 108 17.99 10.81 -2.91
CA TRP A 108 17.36 11.97 -3.56
C TRP A 108 18.35 13.14 -3.71
N VAL A 109 19.11 13.46 -2.65
CA VAL A 109 20.11 14.53 -2.65
C VAL A 109 21.20 14.29 -3.72
N ARG A 110 21.59 13.04 -3.90
CA ARG A 110 22.60 12.67 -4.90
C ARG A 110 22.05 12.73 -6.31
N GLU A 111 20.86 12.18 -6.54
CA GLU A 111 20.22 12.13 -7.86
C GLU A 111 19.84 13.52 -8.39
N ASN A 112 19.52 14.45 -7.51
CA ASN A 112 19.20 15.84 -7.87
C ASN A 112 20.44 16.75 -7.92
N GLY A 113 21.65 16.19 -7.90
CA GLY A 113 22.89 16.96 -8.10
C GLY A 113 23.35 17.82 -6.91
N TYR A 114 22.64 17.78 -5.78
CA TYR A 114 23.04 18.50 -4.58
C TYR A 114 24.30 17.91 -3.94
N SER A 115 24.66 16.65 -4.17
CA SER A 115 25.94 16.13 -3.71
C SER A 115 26.51 15.05 -4.61
N LYS A 116 27.82 15.13 -4.89
CA LYS A 116 28.57 14.03 -5.52
C LYS A 116 28.88 12.90 -4.55
N LYS A 117 28.91 13.20 -3.24
CA LYS A 117 29.17 12.22 -2.17
C LYS A 117 27.87 11.81 -1.49
N LYS A 118 27.82 10.56 -1.04
CA LYS A 118 26.74 10.09 -0.20
C LYS A 118 26.68 10.92 1.08
N LEU A 119 25.53 11.52 1.38
CA LEU A 119 25.33 12.20 2.66
C LEU A 119 25.32 11.14 3.76
N GLY A 120 26.09 11.34 4.83
CA GLY A 120 26.06 10.44 5.97
C GLY A 120 24.70 10.46 6.65
N ARG A 121 24.24 9.32 7.16
CA ARG A 121 22.97 9.23 7.89
C ARG A 121 22.91 10.24 9.05
N THR A 122 23.96 10.32 9.85
CA THR A 122 24.07 11.28 10.97
C THR A 122 23.86 12.72 10.49
N THR A 123 24.50 13.09 9.39
CA THR A 123 24.40 14.43 8.81
C THR A 123 22.97 14.73 8.32
N VAL A 124 22.30 13.77 7.68
CA VAL A 124 20.88 13.89 7.30
C VAL A 124 20.03 14.14 8.54
N PHE A 125 20.23 13.35 9.60
CA PHE A 125 19.48 13.52 10.85
C PHE A 125 19.74 14.86 11.52
N GLU A 126 20.98 15.37 11.48
CA GLU A 126 21.32 16.70 11.99
C GLU A 126 20.60 17.81 11.23
N TYR A 127 20.58 17.76 9.90
CA TYR A 127 19.85 18.76 9.10
C TYR A 127 18.36 18.76 9.41
N ILE A 128 17.76 17.57 9.55
CA ILE A 128 16.35 17.42 9.93
C ILE A 128 16.12 17.96 11.36
N ARG A 129 16.91 17.49 12.34
CA ARG A 129 16.74 17.82 13.76
C ARG A 129 16.94 19.30 14.05
N ASN A 130 17.99 19.88 13.48
CA ASN A 130 18.35 21.27 13.70
C ASN A 130 17.66 22.22 12.71
N ARG A 131 16.78 21.70 11.84
CA ARG A 131 16.07 22.46 10.80
C ARG A 131 17.03 23.33 9.97
N SER A 132 18.23 22.83 9.77
CA SER A 132 19.33 23.60 9.18
C SER A 132 19.26 23.52 7.66
N VAL A 133 19.57 24.62 6.99
CA VAL A 133 19.59 24.69 5.53
C VAL A 133 20.71 23.82 4.99
N TYR A 134 20.36 22.92 4.07
CA TYR A 134 21.31 22.18 3.26
C TYR A 134 21.20 22.63 1.80
N LYS A 135 22.21 23.34 1.29
CA LYS A 135 22.25 23.81 -0.11
C LYS A 135 20.94 24.44 -0.58
N ASN A 136 20.43 25.40 0.20
CA ASN A 136 19.18 26.11 -0.03
C ASN A 136 17.91 25.27 0.12
N LEU A 137 17.99 24.13 0.78
CA LEU A 137 16.85 23.26 1.06
C LEU A 137 16.66 23.05 2.56
N TYR A 138 15.41 22.91 2.97
CA TYR A 138 15.05 22.37 4.27
C TYR A 138 14.55 20.93 4.12
N PHE A 139 14.87 20.10 5.11
CA PHE A 139 14.37 18.72 5.20
C PHE A 139 13.47 18.61 6.41
N VAL A 140 12.17 18.46 6.17
CA VAL A 140 11.15 18.53 7.22
C VAL A 140 10.36 17.23 7.24
N PRO A 141 10.30 16.50 8.36
CA PRO A 141 9.42 15.34 8.49
C PRO A 141 7.98 15.78 8.23
N ALA A 142 7.23 15.01 7.45
CA ALA A 142 5.89 15.41 7.03
C ALA A 142 4.92 15.66 8.21
N LYS A 143 5.14 14.96 9.34
CA LYS A 143 4.39 15.12 10.60
C LYS A 143 4.68 16.45 11.32
N GLU A 144 5.82 17.08 11.05
CA GLU A 144 6.26 18.32 11.70
C GLU A 144 6.08 19.54 10.78
N TYR A 145 5.47 19.35 9.61
CA TYR A 145 5.34 20.38 8.59
C TYR A 145 4.54 21.60 9.07
N GLU A 146 3.39 21.38 9.70
CA GLU A 146 2.54 22.47 10.21
C GLU A 146 3.32 23.36 11.18
N ASN A 147 3.94 22.76 12.20
CA ASN A 147 4.79 23.47 13.16
C ASN A 147 5.96 24.22 12.50
N PHE A 148 6.60 23.60 11.50
CA PHE A 148 7.70 24.22 10.78
C PHE A 148 7.26 25.47 10.03
N ILE A 149 6.13 25.40 9.31
CA ILE A 149 5.63 26.54 8.52
C ILE A 149 5.15 27.67 9.43
N GLU A 150 4.51 27.36 10.55
CA GLU A 150 4.10 28.37 11.54
C GLU A 150 5.31 29.16 12.07
N GLU A 151 6.41 28.47 12.40
CA GLU A 151 7.66 29.12 12.81
C GLU A 151 8.38 29.87 11.68
N PHE A 152 8.23 29.40 10.43
CA PHE A 152 8.93 29.96 9.28
C PHE A 152 8.33 31.28 8.77
N VAL A 153 7.02 31.46 8.97
CA VAL A 153 6.27 32.64 8.50
C VAL A 153 6.26 33.78 9.54
N LEU A 154 6.69 33.51 10.78
CA LEU A 154 6.86 34.49 11.87
C LEU A 154 8.22 35.18 11.82
#